data_AF-A0A6V8DG39-F1
#
_entry.id   AF-A0A6V8DG39-F1
#
_cell.length_a   1.000
_cell.length_b   1.000
_cell.length_c   1.000
_cell.angle_alpha   90.00
_cell.angle_beta   90.00
_cell.angle_gamma   90.00
#
_symmetry.space_group_name_H-M   'P 1'
#
loop_
_entity.id
_entity.type
_entity.pdbx_description
1 polymer ?
#
loop_
_entity_poly.entity_id
_entity_poly.type
_entity_poly.pdbx_seq_one_letter_code
_entity_poly.pdbx_strand_id
1 'polypeptide(L)'
;MHDLPQIRNLCIAAHIDHGKTTLSDNLIAGAGMMSADLAGAARVLDFDEQESARGITINAASASMVHTYESTDFLINLIDTPGHVDFGGDVTRAMRAVDGCFILACAVEGPMPQTETVVRQALKEKVKPVLFINKVDRLINELQVTPEDMMARFQETITKVNKLIRQFAPEEFRKSWQVDVASGTVAFGSAYHNWGITVPYMQKSGISFKEIFEYCNNEDQKTLAQKAPVHEVLLDMAVAELPSPVQAQPYRIPNIWNGDPDSDIGKAMVACDPDAELTMMITKIWMDPHAGEVAVGRIYSGAINQGESVFAIGAAKPERVQQVAMMV
;
A
#
# COMPACT_ATOMS: atom_id res chain seq x y z
N MET A 1 -8.73 -16.18 -7.05
CA MET A 1 -9.87 -15.41 -6.50
C MET A 1 -10.30 -14.41 -7.58
N HIS A 2 -11.54 -14.46 -8.04
CA HIS A 2 -12.04 -13.64 -9.16
C HIS A 2 -13.08 -12.59 -8.73
N ASP A 3 -13.35 -12.48 -7.42
CA ASP A 3 -14.40 -11.62 -6.90
C ASP A 3 -13.89 -10.19 -6.71
N LEU A 4 -14.32 -9.27 -7.59
CA LEU A 4 -13.79 -7.90 -7.66
C LEU A 4 -13.98 -7.08 -6.36
N PRO A 5 -15.11 -7.16 -5.63
CA PRO A 5 -15.26 -6.58 -4.29
C PRO A 5 -14.23 -7.06 -3.26
N GLN A 6 -13.66 -8.26 -3.43
CA GLN A 6 -12.68 -8.86 -2.52
C GLN A 6 -11.23 -8.51 -2.86
N ILE A 7 -11.00 -7.63 -3.84
CA ILE A 7 -9.66 -7.17 -4.22
C ILE A 7 -9.34 -5.85 -3.54
N ARG A 8 -8.10 -5.67 -3.09
CA ARG A 8 -7.52 -4.38 -2.68
C ARG A 8 -6.23 -4.16 -3.46
N ASN A 9 -6.16 -3.08 -4.24
CA ASN A 9 -4.94 -2.65 -4.89
C ASN A 9 -4.37 -1.48 -4.08
N LEU A 10 -3.23 -1.67 -3.44
CA LEU A 10 -2.64 -0.66 -2.57
C LEU A 10 -1.13 -0.49 -2.78
N CYS A 11 -0.62 0.64 -2.34
CA CYS A 11 0.83 0.88 -2.26
C CYS A 11 1.23 1.43 -0.90
N ILE A 12 2.53 1.36 -0.61
CA ILE A 12 3.13 1.97 0.57
C ILE A 12 3.93 3.20 0.11
N ALA A 13 3.66 4.36 0.69
CA ALA A 13 4.31 5.62 0.34
C ALA A 13 4.77 6.41 1.58
N ALA A 14 5.98 6.96 1.54
CA ALA A 14 6.61 7.57 2.70
C ALA A 14 7.82 8.43 2.32
N HIS A 15 8.32 9.19 3.29
CA HIS A 15 9.67 9.75 3.23
C HIS A 15 10.75 8.64 3.22
N ILE A 16 11.97 9.00 2.79
CA ILE A 16 13.12 8.08 2.87
C ILE A 16 13.35 7.67 4.32
N ASP A 17 13.82 6.44 4.54
CA ASP A 17 14.09 5.86 5.86
C ASP A 17 12.90 5.77 6.83
N HIS A 18 11.66 6.04 6.40
CA HIS A 18 10.46 5.85 7.26
C HIS A 18 10.00 4.39 7.35
N GLY A 19 10.72 3.46 6.72
CA GLY A 19 10.52 2.01 6.86
C GLY A 19 9.52 1.40 5.88
N LYS A 20 9.47 1.87 4.63
CA LYS A 20 8.59 1.32 3.58
C LYS A 20 8.92 -0.14 3.28
N THR A 21 10.14 -0.42 2.86
CA THR A 21 10.61 -1.75 2.46
C THR A 21 10.47 -2.75 3.61
N THR A 22 10.90 -2.36 4.82
CA THR A 22 10.73 -3.19 6.03
C THR A 22 9.26 -3.51 6.29
N LEU A 23 8.34 -2.56 6.07
CA LEU A 23 6.92 -2.85 6.22
C LEU A 23 6.45 -3.80 5.12
N SER A 24 6.78 -3.52 3.86
CA SER A 24 6.41 -4.36 2.71
C SER A 24 6.86 -5.82 2.91
N ASP A 25 8.14 -6.04 3.24
CA ASP A 25 8.72 -7.37 3.49
C ASP A 25 7.95 -8.12 4.60
N ASN A 26 7.66 -7.43 5.71
CA ASN A 26 6.99 -8.02 6.85
C ASN A 26 5.50 -8.30 6.63
N LEU A 27 4.83 -7.50 5.79
CA LEU A 27 3.46 -7.83 5.35
C LEU A 27 3.45 -9.11 4.50
N ILE A 28 4.37 -9.22 3.55
CA ILE A 28 4.47 -10.36 2.63
C ILE A 28 4.80 -11.65 3.41
N ALA A 29 5.80 -11.59 4.28
CA ALA A 29 6.17 -12.74 5.09
C ALA A 29 5.08 -13.11 6.11
N GLY A 30 4.45 -12.12 6.73
CA GLY A 30 3.33 -12.34 7.65
C GLY A 30 2.13 -13.00 7.00
N ALA A 31 1.84 -12.68 5.74
CA ALA A 31 0.80 -13.33 4.95
C ALA A 31 1.12 -14.78 4.51
N GLY A 32 2.24 -15.35 4.97
CA GLY A 32 2.62 -16.72 4.67
C GLY A 32 3.19 -16.93 3.27
N MET A 33 3.49 -15.84 2.54
CA MET A 33 4.12 -15.88 1.22
C MET A 33 5.63 -16.13 1.32
N MET A 34 6.21 -15.97 2.51
CA MET A 34 7.62 -16.23 2.81
C MET A 34 7.78 -16.78 4.24
N SER A 35 8.91 -17.44 4.55
CA SER A 35 9.17 -17.90 5.92
C SER A 35 9.53 -16.74 6.85
N ALA A 36 9.11 -16.82 8.13
CA ALA A 36 9.31 -15.78 9.13
C ALA A 36 10.79 -15.44 9.38
N ASP A 37 11.70 -16.39 9.20
CA ASP A 37 13.15 -16.20 9.37
C ASP A 37 13.78 -15.38 8.22
N LEU A 38 13.15 -15.35 7.05
CA LEU A 38 13.59 -14.58 5.87
C LEU A 38 13.08 -13.13 5.88
N ALA A 39 11.99 -12.84 6.60
CA ALA A 39 11.26 -11.56 6.61
C ALA A 39 12.03 -10.34 7.14
N GLY A 40 12.93 -10.55 8.10
CA GLY A 40 13.62 -9.48 8.83
C GLY A 40 15.13 -9.39 8.59
N ALA A 41 15.73 -10.42 8.00
CA ALA A 41 17.18 -10.53 7.78
C ALA A 41 17.61 -10.25 6.33
N ALA A 42 16.66 -10.24 5.40
CA ALA A 42 16.89 -9.93 3.99
C ALA A 42 15.83 -8.94 3.53
N ARG A 43 16.26 -7.82 2.92
CA ARG A 43 15.37 -6.96 2.14
C ARG A 43 15.00 -7.73 0.87
N VAL A 44 14.06 -8.67 0.99
CA VAL A 44 13.80 -9.64 -0.09
C VAL A 44 13.22 -8.95 -1.32
N LEU A 45 12.50 -7.83 -1.14
CA LEU A 45 12.05 -6.99 -2.26
C LEU A 45 13.18 -6.21 -2.96
N ASP A 46 14.30 -5.95 -2.28
CA ASP A 46 15.47 -5.29 -2.85
C ASP A 46 16.36 -6.35 -3.53
N PHE A 47 15.88 -6.91 -4.65
CA PHE A 47 16.62 -7.91 -5.44
C PHE A 47 17.83 -7.33 -6.19
N ASP A 48 17.95 -5.99 -6.30
CA ASP A 48 19.06 -5.32 -6.97
C ASP A 48 20.25 -5.11 -6.00
N GLU A 49 21.45 -5.54 -6.40
CA GLU A 49 22.68 -5.30 -5.64
C GLU A 49 22.90 -3.81 -5.32
N GLN A 50 22.41 -2.90 -6.18
CA GLN A 50 22.48 -1.46 -5.94
C GLN A 50 21.54 -0.99 -4.81
N GLU A 51 20.36 -1.59 -4.68
CA GLU A 51 19.41 -1.29 -3.59
C GLU A 51 19.98 -1.73 -2.26
N SER A 52 20.50 -2.95 -2.20
CA SER A 52 21.14 -3.50 -1.01
C SER A 52 22.37 -2.68 -0.58
N ALA A 53 23.25 -2.33 -1.53
CA ALA A 53 24.47 -1.57 -1.28
C ALA A 53 24.22 -0.13 -0.83
N ARG A 54 23.11 0.49 -1.25
CA ARG A 54 22.78 1.90 -0.94
C ARG A 54 21.75 2.06 0.17
N GLY A 55 21.06 1.00 0.57
CA GLY A 55 20.01 1.09 1.59
C GLY A 55 18.73 1.79 1.13
N ILE A 56 18.47 1.83 -0.19
CA ILE A 56 17.32 2.51 -0.77
C ILE A 56 16.59 1.57 -1.73
N THR A 57 15.26 1.65 -1.77
CA THR A 57 14.46 1.01 -2.81
C THR A 57 14.48 1.88 -4.07
N ILE A 58 14.98 1.29 -5.15
CA ILE A 58 15.16 1.87 -6.49
C ILE A 58 14.02 1.42 -7.41
N ASN A 59 13.63 0.14 -7.33
CA ASN A 59 12.63 -0.49 -8.18
C ASN A 59 11.36 -0.79 -7.39
N ALA A 60 10.21 -0.47 -7.96
CA ALA A 60 8.93 -0.84 -7.34
C ALA A 60 8.78 -2.37 -7.33
N ALA A 61 8.74 -2.99 -6.15
CA ALA A 61 8.42 -4.40 -6.00
C ALA A 61 6.91 -4.59 -5.92
N SER A 62 6.40 -5.76 -6.25
CA SER A 62 4.96 -6.00 -6.21
C SER A 62 4.67 -7.43 -5.81
N ALA A 63 3.71 -7.60 -4.90
CA ALA A 63 3.34 -8.87 -4.31
C ALA A 63 1.82 -8.95 -4.13
N SER A 64 1.27 -10.15 -4.19
CA SER A 64 -0.14 -10.38 -3.88
C SER A 64 -0.25 -11.28 -2.66
N MET A 65 -1.07 -10.88 -1.69
CA MET A 65 -1.29 -11.58 -0.44
C MET A 65 -2.76 -11.98 -0.34
N VAL A 66 -3.03 -13.15 0.26
CA VAL A 66 -4.39 -13.54 0.64
C VAL A 66 -4.55 -13.28 2.14
N HIS A 67 -5.61 -12.56 2.50
CA HIS A 67 -5.92 -12.23 3.89
C HIS A 67 -7.37 -12.53 4.21
N THR A 68 -7.64 -13.28 5.27
CA THR A 68 -9.00 -13.60 5.71
C THR A 68 -9.47 -12.55 6.71
N TYR A 69 -10.56 -11.85 6.37
CA TYR A 69 -11.22 -10.85 7.20
C TYR A 69 -12.70 -11.20 7.36
N GLU A 70 -13.19 -11.29 8.60
CA GLU A 70 -14.58 -11.67 8.91
C GLU A 70 -15.06 -12.96 8.20
N SER A 71 -14.18 -13.97 8.07
CA SER A 71 -14.42 -15.24 7.36
C SER A 71 -14.55 -15.13 5.84
N THR A 72 -14.17 -14.00 5.26
CA THR A 72 -14.09 -13.79 3.82
C THR A 72 -12.62 -13.59 3.43
N ASP A 73 -12.16 -14.29 2.40
CA ASP A 73 -10.80 -14.12 1.90
C ASP A 73 -10.73 -12.91 0.96
N PHE A 74 -9.69 -12.09 1.10
CA PHE A 74 -9.42 -10.95 0.24
C PHE A 74 -8.07 -11.11 -0.44
N LEU A 75 -7.99 -10.65 -1.70
CA LEU A 75 -6.74 -10.55 -2.45
C LEU A 75 -6.20 -9.13 -2.33
N ILE A 76 -5.04 -8.99 -1.71
CA ILE A 76 -4.38 -7.70 -1.48
C ILE A 76 -3.13 -7.63 -2.35
N ASN A 77 -3.20 -6.79 -3.38
CA ASN A 77 -2.07 -6.48 -4.25
C ASN A 77 -1.33 -5.27 -3.69
N LEU A 78 -0.06 -5.45 -3.31
CA LEU A 78 0.83 -4.43 -2.79
C LEU A 78 1.85 -4.04 -3.85
N ILE A 79 1.99 -2.74 -4.10
CA ILE A 79 3.12 -2.16 -4.84
C ILE A 79 3.99 -1.38 -3.86
N ASP A 80 5.24 -1.79 -3.68
CA ASP A 80 6.22 -1.01 -2.94
C ASP A 80 6.73 0.13 -3.82
N THR A 81 6.75 1.36 -3.30
CA THR A 81 7.13 2.54 -4.09
C THR A 81 8.48 3.10 -3.64
N PRO A 82 9.32 3.55 -4.58
CA PRO A 82 10.58 4.20 -4.23
C PRO A 82 10.38 5.39 -3.28
N GLY A 83 11.26 5.50 -2.30
CA GLY A 83 11.20 6.55 -1.28
C GLY A 83 11.95 7.84 -1.59
N HIS A 84 12.82 7.80 -2.59
CA HIS A 84 13.70 8.90 -2.94
C HIS A 84 13.04 9.83 -3.96
N VAL A 85 13.31 11.13 -3.84
CA VAL A 85 12.69 12.19 -4.67
C VAL A 85 12.99 12.04 -6.16
N ASP A 86 14.13 11.43 -6.49
CA ASP A 86 14.57 11.22 -7.87
C ASP A 86 13.72 10.19 -8.63
N PHE A 87 12.94 9.37 -7.92
CA PHE A 87 12.08 8.32 -8.51
C PHE A 87 10.59 8.70 -8.51
N GLY A 88 10.27 10.00 -8.49
CA GLY A 88 8.88 10.48 -8.47
C GLY A 88 8.02 10.01 -9.65
N GLY A 89 8.65 9.67 -10.79
CA GLY A 89 7.97 9.07 -11.94
C GLY A 89 7.42 7.66 -11.65
N ASP A 90 8.19 6.83 -10.96
CA ASP A 90 7.77 5.49 -10.52
C ASP A 90 6.67 5.55 -9.49
N VAL A 91 6.78 6.47 -8.52
CA VAL A 91 5.71 6.71 -7.54
C VAL A 91 4.41 7.09 -8.25
N THR A 92 4.47 7.96 -9.26
CA THR A 92 3.27 8.38 -10.01
C THR A 92 2.67 7.24 -10.82
N ARG A 93 3.49 6.36 -11.42
CA ARG A 93 3.01 5.16 -12.13
C ARG A 93 2.37 4.15 -11.18
N ALA A 94 2.98 3.91 -10.01
CA ALA A 94 2.42 3.05 -8.98
C ALA A 94 1.08 3.58 -8.44
N MET A 95 0.99 4.90 -8.18
CA MET A 95 -0.25 5.55 -7.74
C MET A 95 -1.37 5.46 -8.79
N ARG A 96 -1.02 5.44 -10.09
CA ARG A 96 -2.00 5.14 -11.14
C ARG A 96 -2.49 3.70 -11.06
N ALA A 97 -1.68 2.74 -10.64
CA ALA A 97 -2.05 1.33 -10.58
C ALA A 97 -2.93 0.95 -9.39
N VAL A 98 -2.91 1.71 -8.29
CA VAL A 98 -3.52 1.34 -7.01
C VAL A 98 -4.75 2.20 -6.67
N ASP A 99 -5.61 1.69 -5.80
CA ASP A 99 -6.86 2.35 -5.39
C ASP A 99 -6.78 2.95 -3.96
N GLY A 100 -5.88 2.42 -3.14
CA GLY A 100 -5.56 2.91 -1.81
C GLY A 100 -4.06 3.01 -1.54
N CYS A 101 -3.67 3.70 -0.48
CA CYS A 101 -2.26 3.74 -0.06
C CYS A 101 -2.09 3.87 1.45
N PHE A 102 -1.05 3.22 1.97
CA PHE A 102 -0.53 3.49 3.30
C PHE A 102 0.45 4.66 3.21
N ILE A 103 0.11 5.76 3.87
CA ILE A 103 1.04 6.85 4.14
C ILE A 103 1.78 6.51 5.42
N LEU A 104 3.09 6.33 5.31
CA LEU A 104 3.96 6.06 6.45
C LEU A 104 4.57 7.35 6.98
N ALA A 105 4.50 7.52 8.29
CA ALA A 105 5.15 8.61 9.01
C ALA A 105 5.94 8.06 10.20
N CYS A 106 7.19 8.49 10.36
CA CYS A 106 8.00 8.16 11.53
C CYS A 106 7.44 8.84 12.78
N ALA A 107 7.24 8.11 13.87
CA ALA A 107 6.78 8.63 15.16
C ALA A 107 7.79 9.63 15.80
N VAL A 108 9.07 9.48 15.46
CA VAL A 108 10.15 10.33 15.99
C VAL A 108 10.27 11.64 15.21
N GLU A 109 10.32 11.56 13.88
CA GLU A 109 10.52 12.73 12.99
C GLU A 109 9.20 13.44 12.65
N GLY A 110 8.08 12.72 12.65
CA GLY A 110 6.81 13.19 12.14
C GLY A 110 6.78 13.29 10.60
N PRO A 111 5.77 13.97 10.03
CA PRO A 111 5.68 14.22 8.59
C PRO A 111 6.81 15.10 8.08
N MET A 112 7.49 14.63 7.02
CA MET A 112 8.62 15.30 6.36
C MET A 112 8.20 15.85 4.98
N PRO A 113 9.03 16.66 4.28
CA PRO A 113 8.67 17.23 2.97
C PRO A 113 8.25 16.20 1.91
N GLN A 114 8.85 15.02 1.91
CA GLN A 114 8.45 13.93 1.00
C GLN A 114 7.12 13.31 1.41
N THR A 115 6.76 13.28 2.71
CA THR A 115 5.42 12.87 3.16
C THR A 115 4.36 13.75 2.51
N GLU A 116 4.58 15.07 2.46
CA GLU A 116 3.69 15.99 1.74
C GLU A 116 3.63 15.69 0.24
N THR A 117 4.78 15.44 -0.38
CA THR A 117 4.86 15.09 -1.81
C THR A 117 4.04 13.84 -2.13
N VAL A 118 4.21 12.75 -1.38
CA VAL A 118 3.52 11.48 -1.66
C VAL A 118 2.03 11.55 -1.36
N VAL A 119 1.63 12.25 -0.29
CA VAL A 119 0.20 12.50 0.01
C VAL A 119 -0.44 13.28 -1.14
N ARG A 120 0.23 14.34 -1.64
CA ARG A 120 -0.27 15.12 -2.76
C ARG A 120 -0.36 14.29 -4.05
N GLN A 121 0.61 13.43 -4.33
CA GLN A 121 0.59 12.53 -5.48
C GLN A 121 -0.57 11.53 -5.40
N ALA A 122 -0.75 10.88 -4.25
CA ALA A 122 -1.86 9.95 -4.02
C ALA A 122 -3.22 10.62 -4.25
N LEU A 123 -3.43 11.80 -3.65
CA LEU A 123 -4.69 12.54 -3.78
C LEU A 123 -4.94 13.03 -5.21
N LYS A 124 -3.89 13.44 -5.94
CA LYS A 124 -3.98 13.84 -7.35
C LYS A 124 -4.41 12.68 -8.26
N GLU A 125 -3.98 11.46 -7.96
CA GLU A 125 -4.37 10.25 -8.68
C GLU A 125 -5.65 9.60 -8.11
N LYS A 126 -6.36 10.34 -7.21
CA LYS A 126 -7.55 9.90 -6.49
C LYS A 126 -7.38 8.54 -5.79
N VAL A 127 -6.24 8.35 -5.13
CA VAL A 127 -5.94 7.18 -4.29
C VAL A 127 -6.33 7.48 -2.85
N LYS A 128 -7.15 6.61 -2.21
CA LYS A 128 -7.59 6.82 -0.82
C LYS A 128 -6.43 6.57 0.16
N PRO A 129 -6.03 7.55 0.99
CA PRO A 129 -4.96 7.35 1.97
C PRO A 129 -5.48 6.77 3.28
N VAL A 130 -4.66 5.92 3.90
CA VAL A 130 -4.71 5.57 5.32
C VAL A 130 -3.34 5.84 5.94
N LEU A 131 -3.26 6.04 7.26
CA LEU A 131 -2.02 6.45 7.93
C LEU A 131 -1.46 5.32 8.79
N PHE A 132 -0.17 5.01 8.64
CA PHE A 132 0.58 4.18 9.57
C PHE A 132 1.71 5.01 10.21
N ILE A 133 1.64 5.20 11.52
CA ILE A 133 2.70 5.84 12.29
C ILE A 133 3.68 4.76 12.75
N ASN A 134 4.86 4.74 12.11
CA ASN A 134 5.88 3.72 12.27
C ASN A 134 6.96 4.15 13.28
N LYS A 135 7.80 3.21 13.73
CA LYS A 135 8.90 3.43 14.68
C LYS A 135 8.45 3.92 16.06
N VAL A 136 7.28 3.47 16.51
CA VAL A 136 6.74 3.80 17.85
C VAL A 136 7.63 3.23 18.95
N ASP A 137 8.27 2.09 18.71
CA ASP A 137 9.26 1.48 19.59
C ASP A 137 10.39 2.45 19.98
N ARG A 138 10.94 3.20 19.01
CA ARG A 138 11.99 4.19 19.25
C ARG A 138 11.50 5.36 20.10
N LEU A 139 10.24 5.76 19.89
CA LEU A 139 9.63 6.83 20.68
C LEU A 139 9.51 6.44 22.16
N ILE A 140 9.20 5.17 22.45
CA ILE A 140 9.09 4.65 23.82
C ILE A 140 10.48 4.38 24.41
N ASN A 141 11.35 3.68 23.68
CA ASN A 141 12.59 3.13 24.25
C ASN A 141 13.76 4.12 24.21
N GLU A 142 13.91 4.90 23.14
CA GLU A 142 15.03 5.85 22.99
C GLU A 142 14.70 7.21 23.60
N LEU A 143 13.49 7.73 23.32
CA LEU A 143 13.09 9.06 23.78
C LEU A 143 12.38 9.04 25.14
N GLN A 144 12.02 7.86 25.67
CA GLN A 144 11.40 7.68 26.98
C GLN A 144 10.23 8.64 27.24
N VAL A 145 9.42 8.88 26.20
CA VAL A 145 8.32 9.83 26.29
C VAL A 145 7.19 9.29 27.16
N THR A 146 6.42 10.19 27.75
CA THR A 146 5.19 9.79 28.45
C THR A 146 4.10 9.35 27.46
N PRO A 147 3.11 8.54 27.89
CA PRO A 147 1.95 8.21 27.06
C PRO A 147 1.24 9.46 26.52
N GLU A 148 1.14 10.53 27.32
CA GLU A 148 0.55 11.80 26.93
C GLU A 148 1.33 12.48 25.80
N ASP A 149 2.65 12.55 25.91
CA ASP A 149 3.52 13.13 24.89
C ASP A 149 3.48 12.33 23.57
N MET A 150 3.43 11.00 23.66
CA MET A 150 3.28 10.13 22.51
C MET A 150 1.96 10.39 21.79
N MET A 151 0.85 10.44 22.52
CA MET A 151 -0.46 10.74 21.94
C MET A 151 -0.52 12.14 21.31
N ALA A 152 0.13 13.13 21.93
CA ALA A 152 0.24 14.48 21.36
C ALA A 152 0.98 14.48 20.02
N ARG A 153 2.09 13.74 19.91
CA ARG A 153 2.85 13.59 18.65
C ARG A 153 2.05 12.87 17.56
N PHE A 154 1.29 11.85 17.93
CA PHE A 154 0.39 11.16 17.01
C PHE A 154 -0.70 12.10 16.48
N GLN A 155 -1.33 12.87 17.36
CA GLN A 155 -2.34 13.87 16.98
C GLN A 155 -1.76 14.96 16.08
N GLU A 156 -0.53 15.41 16.33
CA GLU A 156 0.15 16.38 15.46
C GLU A 156 0.36 15.81 14.05
N THR A 157 0.83 14.56 13.96
CA THR A 157 1.03 13.84 12.70
C THR A 157 -0.29 13.70 11.92
N ILE A 158 -1.35 13.25 12.59
CA ILE A 158 -2.69 13.12 12.02
C ILE A 158 -3.22 14.47 11.53
N THR A 159 -3.02 15.53 12.33
CA THR A 159 -3.47 16.88 11.98
C THR A 159 -2.78 17.40 10.72
N LYS A 160 -1.47 17.19 10.60
CA LYS A 160 -0.69 17.58 9.41
C LYS A 160 -1.16 16.81 8.17
N VAL A 161 -1.35 15.50 8.26
CA VAL A 161 -1.85 14.68 7.15
C VAL A 161 -3.27 15.11 6.75
N ASN A 162 -4.17 15.32 7.71
CA ASN A 162 -5.53 15.80 7.44
C ASN A 162 -5.58 17.20 6.84
N LYS A 163 -4.63 18.08 7.18
CA LYS A 163 -4.49 19.39 6.54
C LYS A 163 -4.20 19.22 5.04
N LEU A 164 -3.29 18.32 4.69
CA LEU A 164 -2.98 18.02 3.29
C LEU A 164 -4.18 17.40 2.57
N ILE A 165 -4.89 16.48 3.20
CA ILE A 165 -6.12 15.87 2.64
C ILE A 165 -7.17 16.93 2.37
N ARG A 166 -7.45 17.83 3.33
CA ARG A 166 -8.42 18.92 3.13
C ARG A 166 -8.03 19.86 1.99
N GLN A 167 -6.74 20.06 1.78
CA GLN A 167 -6.21 20.96 0.75
C GLN A 167 -6.19 20.33 -0.65
N PHE A 168 -5.79 19.06 -0.76
CA PHE A 168 -5.47 18.44 -2.04
C PHE A 168 -6.42 17.32 -2.46
N ALA A 169 -7.26 16.79 -1.57
CA ALA A 169 -8.23 15.78 -1.96
C ALA A 169 -9.30 16.38 -2.91
N PRO A 170 -9.86 15.56 -3.82
CA PRO A 170 -11.03 15.92 -4.60
C PRO A 170 -12.16 16.44 -3.70
N GLU A 171 -12.96 17.38 -4.20
CA GLU A 171 -13.97 18.08 -3.39
C GLU A 171 -14.93 17.11 -2.70
N GLU A 172 -15.33 16.06 -3.42
CA GLU A 172 -16.20 14.99 -2.95
C GLU A 172 -15.60 14.16 -1.80
N PHE A 173 -14.27 14.15 -1.63
CA PHE A 173 -13.56 13.28 -0.69
C PHE A 173 -12.85 14.01 0.45
N ARG A 174 -12.79 15.35 0.45
CA ARG A 174 -12.10 16.15 1.49
C ARG A 174 -12.53 15.85 2.93
N LYS A 175 -13.76 15.37 3.13
CA LYS A 175 -14.28 14.97 4.45
C LYS A 175 -14.12 13.48 4.69
N SER A 176 -14.55 12.64 3.74
CA SER A 176 -14.61 11.19 3.89
C SER A 176 -13.25 10.49 3.88
N TRP A 177 -12.20 11.13 3.36
CA TRP A 177 -10.84 10.57 3.36
C TRP A 177 -9.97 11.10 4.49
N GLN A 178 -10.49 11.93 5.40
CA GLN A 178 -9.72 12.30 6.58
C GLN A 178 -9.42 11.07 7.42
N VAL A 179 -8.19 11.00 7.93
CA VAL A 179 -7.73 9.92 8.76
C VAL A 179 -7.99 10.23 10.23
N ASP A 180 -8.48 9.25 10.97
CA ASP A 180 -8.85 9.36 12.37
C ASP A 180 -8.65 8.04 13.10
N VAL A 181 -8.22 8.14 14.35
CA VAL A 181 -7.87 6.98 15.20
C VAL A 181 -9.09 6.14 15.53
N ALA A 182 -10.22 6.78 15.85
CA ALA A 182 -11.45 6.08 16.24
C ALA A 182 -12.10 5.37 15.04
N SER A 183 -11.98 5.96 13.84
CA SER A 183 -12.48 5.34 12.60
C SER A 183 -11.68 4.12 12.14
N GLY A 184 -10.49 3.87 12.69
CA GLY A 184 -9.62 2.78 12.23
C GLY A 184 -8.77 3.12 11.01
N THR A 185 -8.80 4.35 10.51
CA THR A 185 -7.97 4.82 9.37
C THR A 185 -6.57 5.30 9.78
N VAL A 186 -6.21 5.15 11.07
CA VAL A 186 -4.85 5.33 11.59
C VAL A 186 -4.41 4.10 12.36
N ALA A 187 -3.25 3.57 11.99
CA ALA A 187 -2.53 2.53 12.71
C ALA A 187 -1.22 3.08 13.31
N PHE A 188 -0.75 2.45 14.38
CA PHE A 188 0.52 2.76 15.06
C PHE A 188 1.32 1.49 15.25
N GLY A 189 2.64 1.54 15.17
CA GLY A 189 3.43 0.35 15.45
C GLY A 189 4.90 0.44 15.13
N SER A 190 5.49 -0.74 15.02
CA SER A 190 6.86 -0.94 14.58
C SER A 190 6.87 -1.99 13.48
N ALA A 191 7.12 -1.53 12.25
CA ALA A 191 7.40 -2.44 11.14
C ALA A 191 8.61 -3.32 11.47
N TYR A 192 9.66 -2.77 12.08
CA TYR A 192 10.87 -3.52 12.42
C TYR A 192 10.62 -4.64 13.44
N HIS A 193 9.81 -4.37 14.48
CA HIS A 193 9.47 -5.34 15.50
C HIS A 193 8.19 -6.13 15.22
N ASN A 194 7.64 -6.05 14.01
CA ASN A 194 6.50 -6.86 13.56
C ASN A 194 5.20 -6.72 14.35
N TRP A 195 4.95 -5.57 14.98
CA TRP A 195 3.70 -5.30 15.67
C TRP A 195 3.05 -4.00 15.21
N GLY A 196 1.72 -3.97 15.24
CA GLY A 196 0.92 -2.80 14.93
C GLY A 196 -0.41 -2.83 15.67
N ILE A 197 -1.06 -1.67 15.80
CA ILE A 197 -2.39 -1.56 16.41
C ILE A 197 -3.25 -0.51 15.71
N THR A 198 -4.55 -0.78 15.71
CA THR A 198 -5.62 0.19 15.43
C THR A 198 -6.64 0.11 16.55
N VAL A 199 -7.47 1.14 16.73
CA VAL A 199 -8.56 1.08 17.73
C VAL A 199 -9.51 -0.10 17.48
N PRO A 200 -9.98 -0.38 16.24
CA PRO A 200 -10.78 -1.56 15.98
C PRO A 200 -10.06 -2.88 16.33
N TYR A 201 -8.77 -3.00 16.04
CA TYR A 201 -8.01 -4.20 16.39
C TYR A 201 -7.85 -4.36 17.90
N MET A 202 -7.64 -3.27 18.64
CA MET A 202 -7.61 -3.29 20.11
C MET A 202 -8.95 -3.76 20.70
N GLN A 203 -10.07 -3.33 20.12
CA GLN A 203 -11.40 -3.78 20.53
C GLN A 203 -11.63 -5.27 20.22
N LYS A 204 -11.13 -5.77 19.08
CA LYS A 204 -11.20 -7.17 18.65
C LYS A 204 -10.36 -8.10 19.53
N SER A 205 -9.10 -7.73 19.78
CA SER A 205 -8.10 -8.56 20.47
C SER A 205 -8.10 -8.40 21.99
N GLY A 206 -8.64 -7.29 22.50
CA GLY A 206 -8.61 -6.94 23.92
C GLY A 206 -7.29 -6.32 24.42
N ILE A 207 -6.29 -6.12 23.54
CA ILE A 207 -5.03 -5.48 23.92
C ILE A 207 -5.23 -3.98 24.19
N SER A 208 -4.66 -3.50 25.29
CA SER A 208 -4.73 -2.10 25.70
C SER A 208 -3.45 -1.33 25.35
N PHE A 209 -3.58 0.00 25.22
CA PHE A 209 -2.43 0.88 24.97
C PHE A 209 -1.39 0.84 26.10
N LYS A 210 -1.87 0.59 27.33
CA LYS A 210 -1.01 0.40 28.50
C LYS A 210 -0.13 -0.84 28.35
N GLU A 211 -0.70 -1.97 27.94
CA GLU A 211 0.06 -3.19 27.70
C GLU A 211 1.11 -3.00 26.61
N ILE A 212 0.77 -2.30 25.51
CA ILE A 212 1.72 -1.98 24.43
C ILE A 212 2.92 -1.21 24.99
N PHE A 213 2.66 -0.17 25.79
CA PHE A 213 3.72 0.62 26.41
C PHE A 213 4.59 -0.23 27.35
N GLU A 214 3.98 -1.08 28.16
CA GLU A 214 4.69 -2.00 29.06
C GLU A 214 5.57 -3.01 28.30
N TYR A 215 5.05 -3.61 27.22
CA TYR A 215 5.82 -4.53 26.37
C TYR A 215 7.03 -3.84 25.73
N CYS A 216 6.84 -2.63 25.19
CA CYS A 216 7.95 -1.87 24.59
C CYS A 216 9.01 -1.50 25.62
N ASN A 217 8.59 -0.95 26.77
CA ASN A 217 9.48 -0.50 27.84
C ASN A 217 10.25 -1.66 28.51
N ASN A 218 9.67 -2.86 28.53
CA ASN A 218 10.34 -4.07 29.03
C ASN A 218 11.15 -4.81 27.95
N GLU A 219 11.30 -4.21 26.75
CA GLU A 219 11.98 -4.80 25.59
C GLU A 219 11.39 -6.15 25.12
N ASP A 220 10.15 -6.47 25.50
CA ASP A 220 9.44 -7.70 25.16
C ASP A 220 8.52 -7.51 23.93
N GLN A 221 9.07 -6.91 22.88
CA GLN A 221 8.33 -6.65 21.65
C GLN A 221 8.04 -7.92 20.83
N LYS A 222 8.76 -9.01 21.10
CA LYS A 222 8.49 -10.32 20.45
C LYS A 222 7.13 -10.87 20.87
N THR A 223 6.79 -10.78 22.15
CA THR A 223 5.46 -11.20 22.64
C THR A 223 4.38 -10.28 22.09
N LEU A 224 4.66 -8.96 22.02
CA LEU A 224 3.74 -8.00 21.42
C LEU A 224 3.45 -8.31 19.94
N ALA A 225 4.47 -8.69 19.17
CA ALA A 225 4.32 -9.08 17.76
C ALA A 225 3.46 -10.33 17.57
N GLN A 226 3.42 -11.24 18.55
CA GLN A 226 2.51 -12.40 18.52
C GLN A 226 1.07 -12.02 18.86
N LYS A 227 0.89 -11.02 19.74
CA LYS A 227 -0.44 -10.56 20.17
C LYS A 227 -1.12 -9.59 19.22
N ALA A 228 -0.33 -8.77 18.53
CA ALA A 228 -0.80 -7.77 17.59
C ALA A 228 0.11 -7.73 16.35
N PRO A 229 0.12 -8.79 15.52
CA PRO A 229 1.00 -8.88 14.37
C PRO A 229 0.74 -7.75 13.38
N VAL A 230 1.80 -7.09 12.91
CA VAL A 230 1.66 -5.92 12.01
C VAL A 230 0.91 -6.27 10.72
N HIS A 231 1.11 -7.47 10.18
CA HIS A 231 0.44 -7.92 8.97
C HIS A 231 -1.06 -8.08 9.19
N GLU A 232 -1.50 -8.73 10.26
CA GLU A 232 -2.93 -8.90 10.53
C GLU A 232 -3.60 -7.53 10.72
N VAL A 233 -2.98 -6.65 11.52
CA VAL A 233 -3.56 -5.33 11.83
C VAL A 233 -3.68 -4.46 10.58
N LEU A 234 -2.63 -4.38 9.77
CA LEU A 234 -2.64 -3.53 8.58
C LEU A 234 -3.45 -4.14 7.44
N LEU A 235 -3.48 -5.46 7.28
CA LEU A 235 -4.32 -6.10 6.26
C LEU A 235 -5.81 -6.05 6.65
N ASP A 236 -6.17 -6.19 7.94
CA ASP A 236 -7.53 -5.93 8.45
C ASP A 236 -7.94 -4.48 8.11
N MET A 237 -7.06 -3.52 8.38
CA MET A 237 -7.27 -2.10 8.08
C MET A 237 -7.42 -1.85 6.57
N ALA A 238 -6.60 -2.49 5.73
CA ALA A 238 -6.69 -2.35 4.28
C ALA A 238 -8.03 -2.88 3.75
N VAL A 239 -8.50 -4.02 4.25
CA VAL A 239 -9.80 -4.59 3.84
C VAL A 239 -10.95 -3.70 4.26
N ALA A 240 -10.94 -3.23 5.52
CA ALA A 240 -12.01 -2.41 6.08
C ALA A 240 -12.08 -1.01 5.45
N GLU A 241 -10.92 -0.37 5.25
CA GLU A 241 -10.88 1.07 4.94
C GLU A 241 -10.54 1.39 3.49
N LEU A 242 -9.85 0.52 2.75
CA LEU A 242 -9.50 0.82 1.35
C LEU A 242 -10.57 0.31 0.39
N PRO A 243 -10.80 1.00 -0.74
CA PRO A 243 -11.82 0.62 -1.70
C PRO A 243 -11.38 -0.58 -2.54
N SER A 244 -12.35 -1.38 -2.95
CA SER A 244 -12.22 -2.35 -4.03
C SER A 244 -12.13 -1.66 -5.40
N PRO A 245 -11.63 -2.33 -6.45
CA PRO A 245 -11.62 -1.76 -7.81
C PRO A 245 -13.01 -1.33 -8.29
N VAL A 246 -14.08 -2.08 -7.97
CA VAL A 246 -15.47 -1.73 -8.34
C VAL A 246 -15.96 -0.44 -7.67
N GLN A 247 -15.45 -0.12 -6.48
CA GLN A 247 -15.73 1.15 -5.82
C GLN A 247 -14.85 2.28 -6.35
N ALA A 248 -13.59 1.96 -6.66
CA ALA A 248 -12.58 2.96 -7.01
C ALA A 248 -12.62 3.43 -8.46
N GLN A 249 -12.77 2.51 -9.42
CA GLN A 249 -12.71 2.83 -10.84
C GLN A 249 -13.72 3.91 -11.28
N PRO A 250 -14.97 3.94 -10.79
CA PRO A 250 -15.92 4.99 -11.17
C PRO A 250 -15.43 6.42 -10.95
N TYR A 251 -14.71 6.68 -9.87
CA TYR A 251 -14.15 8.02 -9.62
C TYR A 251 -12.71 8.18 -10.11
N ARG A 252 -11.97 7.09 -10.33
CA ARG A 252 -10.56 7.13 -10.77
C ARG A 252 -10.40 7.21 -12.29
N ILE A 253 -11.16 6.44 -13.07
CA ILE A 253 -11.03 6.39 -14.53
C ILE A 253 -11.13 7.79 -15.17
N PRO A 254 -12.12 8.64 -14.83
CA PRO A 254 -12.21 9.99 -15.40
C PRO A 254 -11.02 10.91 -15.06
N ASN A 255 -10.22 10.54 -14.06
CA ASN A 255 -9.04 11.31 -13.64
C ASN A 255 -7.75 10.85 -14.33
N ILE A 256 -7.63 9.55 -14.61
CA ILE A 256 -6.40 8.95 -15.12
C ILE A 256 -6.43 8.68 -16.63
N TRP A 257 -7.62 8.73 -17.25
CA TRP A 257 -7.83 8.50 -18.67
C TRP A 257 -8.59 9.67 -19.31
N ASN A 258 -8.06 10.17 -20.43
CA ASN A 258 -8.57 11.36 -21.14
C ASN A 258 -9.46 11.01 -22.36
N GLY A 259 -9.82 9.74 -22.53
CA GLY A 259 -10.74 9.34 -23.60
C GLY A 259 -12.18 9.72 -23.30
N ASP A 260 -13.08 9.39 -24.23
CA ASP A 260 -14.51 9.65 -24.07
C ASP A 260 -15.11 8.73 -22.98
N PRO A 261 -15.57 9.26 -21.83
CA PRO A 261 -16.14 8.45 -20.76
C PRO A 261 -17.43 7.73 -21.18
N ASP A 262 -18.13 8.22 -22.20
CA ASP A 262 -19.37 7.63 -22.71
C ASP A 262 -19.14 6.56 -23.78
N SER A 263 -17.88 6.37 -24.22
CA SER A 263 -17.51 5.27 -25.10
C SER A 263 -17.69 3.90 -24.43
N ASP A 264 -17.79 2.83 -25.23
CA ASP A 264 -17.91 1.47 -24.73
C ASP A 264 -16.72 1.09 -23.82
N ILE A 265 -15.50 1.50 -24.21
CA ILE A 265 -14.28 1.30 -23.42
C ILE A 265 -14.33 2.10 -22.11
N GLY A 266 -14.78 3.36 -22.16
CA GLY A 266 -14.92 4.21 -20.98
C GLY A 266 -15.88 3.62 -19.95
N LYS A 267 -17.06 3.18 -20.40
CA LYS A 267 -18.07 2.51 -19.57
C LYS A 267 -17.57 1.18 -19.01
N ALA A 268 -16.91 0.38 -19.83
CA ALA A 268 -16.34 -0.90 -19.41
C ALA A 268 -15.28 -0.72 -18.29
N MET A 269 -14.36 0.24 -18.45
CA MET A 269 -13.40 0.57 -17.41
C MET A 269 -14.06 1.10 -16.15
N VAL A 270 -15.08 1.96 -16.25
CA VAL A 270 -15.80 2.45 -15.05
C VAL A 270 -16.50 1.31 -14.30
N ALA A 271 -17.05 0.34 -15.03
CA ALA A 271 -17.79 -0.79 -14.47
C ALA A 271 -16.89 -1.95 -13.97
N CYS A 272 -15.57 -1.90 -14.21
CA CYS A 272 -14.67 -3.03 -14.03
C CYS A 272 -15.13 -4.29 -14.78
N ASP A 273 -15.68 -4.13 -15.99
CA ASP A 273 -16.33 -5.22 -16.72
C ASP A 273 -15.29 -6.26 -17.21
N PRO A 274 -15.29 -7.51 -16.70
CA PRO A 274 -14.32 -8.53 -17.09
C PRO A 274 -14.58 -9.13 -18.48
N ASP A 275 -15.80 -8.96 -19.03
CA ASP A 275 -16.21 -9.52 -20.31
C ASP A 275 -16.04 -8.53 -21.47
N ALA A 276 -15.65 -7.29 -21.16
CA ALA A 276 -15.41 -6.23 -22.14
C ALA A 276 -14.04 -6.35 -22.84
N GLU A 277 -13.73 -5.39 -23.72
CA GLU A 277 -12.42 -5.30 -24.35
C GLU A 277 -11.32 -5.06 -23.31
N LEU A 278 -10.17 -5.73 -23.50
CA LEU A 278 -9.00 -5.62 -22.64
C LEU A 278 -8.47 -4.19 -22.64
N THR A 279 -8.48 -3.57 -21.46
CA THR A 279 -7.70 -2.36 -21.20
C THR A 279 -6.73 -2.60 -20.06
N MET A 280 -5.45 -2.37 -20.33
CA MET A 280 -4.38 -2.59 -19.35
C MET A 280 -3.43 -1.41 -19.36
N MET A 281 -3.06 -0.93 -18.17
CA MET A 281 -1.99 0.03 -17.96
C MET A 281 -0.74 -0.69 -17.49
N ILE A 282 0.31 -0.71 -18.30
CA ILE A 282 1.63 -1.23 -17.91
C ILE A 282 2.29 -0.22 -16.97
N THR A 283 2.71 -0.69 -15.80
CA THR A 283 3.29 0.13 -14.73
C THR A 283 4.78 -0.10 -14.57
N LYS A 284 5.25 -1.31 -14.92
CA LYS A 284 6.65 -1.70 -14.86
C LYS A 284 6.96 -2.70 -15.98
N ILE A 285 8.16 -2.62 -16.50
CA ILE A 285 8.74 -3.62 -17.40
C ILE A 285 10.08 -4.01 -16.78
N TRP A 286 10.35 -5.30 -16.71
CA TRP A 286 11.64 -5.82 -16.27
C TRP A 286 12.07 -7.01 -17.15
N MET A 287 13.36 -7.31 -17.11
CA MET A 287 13.95 -8.42 -17.85
C MET A 287 14.19 -9.58 -16.90
N ASP A 288 13.38 -10.62 -17.00
CA ASP A 288 13.59 -11.88 -16.31
C ASP A 288 14.64 -12.73 -17.08
N PRO A 289 15.66 -13.29 -16.40
CA PRO A 289 16.69 -14.10 -17.05
C PRO A 289 16.17 -15.34 -17.80
N HIS A 290 14.98 -15.84 -17.46
CA HIS A 290 14.40 -17.05 -18.02
C HIS A 290 13.19 -16.76 -18.92
N ALA A 291 12.27 -15.89 -18.48
CA ALA A 291 11.05 -15.54 -19.19
C ALA A 291 11.24 -14.38 -20.19
N GLY A 292 12.36 -13.65 -20.13
CA GLY A 292 12.61 -12.49 -20.99
C GLY A 292 11.88 -11.24 -20.50
N GLU A 293 11.35 -10.44 -21.41
CA GLU A 293 10.65 -9.20 -21.06
C GLU A 293 9.30 -9.51 -20.41
N VAL A 294 9.10 -9.01 -19.19
CA VAL A 294 7.85 -9.17 -18.44
C VAL A 294 7.24 -7.80 -18.16
N ALA A 295 6.05 -7.58 -18.69
CA ALA A 295 5.25 -6.39 -18.46
C ALA A 295 4.30 -6.61 -17.28
N VAL A 296 4.40 -5.75 -16.28
CA VAL A 296 3.55 -5.72 -15.10
C VAL A 296 2.61 -4.54 -15.21
N GLY A 297 1.33 -4.74 -14.90
CA GLY A 297 0.35 -3.68 -14.99
C GLY A 297 -0.99 -4.03 -14.36
N ARG A 298 -1.91 -3.08 -14.47
CA ARG A 298 -3.29 -3.21 -14.01
C ARG A 298 -4.25 -3.34 -15.19
N ILE A 299 -5.13 -4.33 -15.13
CA ILE A 299 -6.28 -4.46 -16.01
C ILE A 299 -7.42 -3.62 -15.45
N TYR A 300 -8.04 -2.79 -16.29
CA TYR A 300 -9.19 -1.93 -15.93
C TYR A 300 -10.51 -2.46 -16.49
N SER A 301 -10.47 -3.15 -17.63
CA SER A 301 -11.59 -3.89 -18.22
C SER A 301 -11.09 -5.08 -19.04
N GLY A 302 -11.98 -6.03 -19.26
CA GLY A 302 -11.73 -7.25 -20.01
C GLY A 302 -10.86 -8.26 -19.28
N ALA A 303 -10.38 -9.22 -20.04
CA ALA A 303 -9.50 -10.28 -19.59
C ALA A 303 -8.35 -10.46 -20.59
N ILE A 304 -7.27 -11.10 -20.14
CA ILE A 304 -6.12 -11.44 -20.97
C ILE A 304 -5.80 -12.92 -20.78
N ASN A 305 -5.67 -13.64 -21.89
CA ASN A 305 -5.35 -15.06 -21.90
C ASN A 305 -4.07 -15.36 -22.67
N GLN A 306 -3.43 -16.47 -22.31
CA GLN A 306 -2.29 -16.98 -23.04
C GLN A 306 -2.65 -17.22 -24.52
N GLY A 307 -1.80 -16.72 -25.41
CA GLY A 307 -1.92 -16.88 -26.84
C GLY A 307 -2.75 -15.82 -27.55
N GLU A 308 -3.44 -14.94 -26.82
CA GLU A 308 -4.17 -13.79 -27.38
C GLU A 308 -3.22 -12.77 -28.00
N SER A 309 -3.73 -12.03 -28.98
CA SER A 309 -3.02 -10.91 -29.61
C SER A 309 -3.53 -9.60 -29.06
N VAL A 310 -2.63 -8.80 -28.50
CA VAL A 310 -2.92 -7.50 -27.89
C VAL A 310 -2.16 -6.40 -28.61
N PHE A 311 -2.71 -5.19 -28.60
CA PHE A 311 -2.04 -4.01 -29.15
C PHE A 311 -1.54 -3.13 -28.02
N ALA A 312 -0.23 -2.86 -28.00
CA ALA A 312 0.28 -1.73 -27.26
C ALA A 312 -0.16 -0.44 -27.98
N ILE A 313 -0.70 0.53 -27.25
CA ILE A 313 -1.17 1.79 -27.83
C ILE A 313 0.01 2.49 -28.54
N GLY A 314 -0.12 2.72 -29.85
CA GLY A 314 0.91 3.31 -30.69
C GLY A 314 1.85 2.31 -31.38
N ALA A 315 1.74 1.01 -31.08
CA ALA A 315 2.49 -0.02 -31.80
C ALA A 315 1.90 -0.29 -33.20
N ALA A 316 2.78 -0.59 -34.16
CA ALA A 316 2.38 -0.85 -35.54
C ALA A 316 1.83 -2.28 -35.77
N LYS A 317 2.10 -3.21 -34.85
CA LYS A 317 1.71 -4.62 -34.93
C LYS A 317 1.23 -5.11 -33.58
N PRO A 318 0.29 -6.08 -33.56
CA PRO A 318 -0.07 -6.74 -32.32
C PRO A 318 1.07 -7.62 -31.82
N GLU A 319 1.11 -7.80 -30.51
CA GLU A 319 1.99 -8.74 -29.82
C GLU A 319 1.20 -9.90 -29.27
N ARG A 320 1.84 -11.07 -29.18
CA ARG A 320 1.18 -12.29 -28.69
C ARG A 320 1.55 -12.54 -27.24
N VAL A 321 0.54 -12.65 -26.40
CA VAL A 321 0.70 -12.94 -24.97
C VAL A 321 1.27 -14.35 -24.81
N GLN A 322 2.48 -14.46 -24.26
CA GLN A 322 3.15 -15.75 -24.08
C GLN A 322 2.72 -16.45 -22.79
N GLN A 323 2.61 -15.70 -21.70
CA GLN A 323 2.22 -16.18 -20.39
C GLN A 323 1.52 -15.06 -19.63
N VAL A 324 0.55 -15.43 -18.79
CA VAL A 324 -0.11 -14.53 -17.85
C VAL A 324 0.13 -15.09 -16.45
N ALA A 325 0.51 -14.23 -15.51
CA ALA A 325 0.72 -14.61 -14.12
C ALA A 325 0.25 -13.48 -13.21
N MET A 326 -0.25 -13.85 -12.03
CA MET A 326 -0.39 -12.92 -10.91
C MET A 326 0.95 -12.85 -10.19
N MET A 327 1.28 -11.69 -9.62
CA MET A 327 2.51 -11.54 -8.85
C MET A 327 2.37 -12.27 -7.52
N VAL A 328 3.30 -13.18 -7.24
CA VAL A 328 3.36 -14.00 -6.02
C VAL A 328 4.58 -13.58 -5.25
#